data_AF-A0A3M1YXL3-F1
#
_entry.id   AF-A0A3M1YXL3-F1
#
_cell.length_a   1.000
_cell.length_b   1.000
_cell.length_c   1.000
_cell.angle_alpha   90.00
_cell.angle_beta   90.00
_cell.angle_gamma   90.00
#
_symmetry.space_group_name_H-M   'P 1'
#
loop_
_entity.id
_entity.type
_entity.pdbx_description
1 polymer ?
#
loop_
_entity_poly.entity_id
_entity_poly.type
_entity_poly.pdbx_seq_one_letter_code
_entity_poly.pdbx_strand_id
1 'polypeptide(L)'
;LRQYHPEEWKTTGVQYIFNSRTQQQMPLYYQFYEDFMLHKKDYVILKKAATLKIPYLIIHGTNDEAVNISEGDALFEHCPTASYLKIRGANHVFGAKHPYLEKELPSDAKFALESALSFLKN
;
A
#
# COMPACT_ATOMS: atom_id res chain seq x y z
N LEU A 1 4.95 -11.53 -0.89
CA LEU A 1 5.44 -12.84 -1.40
C LEU A 1 6.45 -13.55 -0.50
N ARG A 2 7.23 -12.86 0.35
CA ARG A 2 8.23 -13.51 1.23
C ARG A 2 7.68 -14.51 2.25
N GLN A 3 6.37 -14.54 2.48
CA GLN A 3 5.68 -15.47 3.39
C GLN A 3 5.03 -16.67 2.69
N TYR A 4 5.13 -16.81 1.37
CA TYR A 4 4.49 -17.91 0.64
C TYR A 4 5.52 -18.88 0.07
N HIS A 5 5.23 -20.18 0.15
CA HIS A 5 6.03 -21.27 -0.42
C HIS A 5 5.60 -21.52 -1.87
N PRO A 6 6.32 -21.01 -2.89
CA PRO A 6 5.83 -21.03 -4.27
C PRO A 6 5.71 -22.44 -4.86
N GLU A 7 6.55 -23.38 -4.42
CA GLU A 7 6.52 -24.78 -4.88
C GLU A 7 5.28 -25.53 -4.38
N GLU A 8 4.88 -25.30 -3.12
CA GLU A 8 3.65 -25.86 -2.58
C GLU A 8 2.43 -25.26 -3.27
N TRP A 9 2.42 -23.94 -3.47
CA TRP A 9 1.34 -23.23 -4.16
C TRP A 9 1.19 -23.68 -5.62
N LYS A 10 2.30 -23.94 -6.30
CA LYS A 10 2.31 -24.50 -7.66
C LYS A 10 1.66 -25.87 -7.71
N THR A 11 1.94 -26.70 -6.71
CA THR A 11 1.42 -28.07 -6.63
C THR A 11 -0.08 -28.09 -6.30
N THR A 12 -0.52 -27.25 -5.37
CA THR A 12 -1.94 -27.19 -4.95
C THR A 12 -2.81 -26.36 -5.90
N GLY A 13 -2.21 -25.46 -6.69
CA GLY A 13 -2.90 -24.50 -7.55
C GLY A 13 -3.60 -23.35 -6.79
N VAL A 14 -3.73 -23.46 -5.46
CA VAL A 14 -4.42 -22.48 -4.60
C VAL A 14 -3.79 -22.45 -3.21
N GLN A 15 -3.69 -21.26 -2.63
CA GLN A 15 -3.43 -21.03 -1.22
C GLN A 15 -4.63 -20.30 -0.60
N TYR A 16 -4.82 -20.43 0.70
CA TYR A 16 -5.90 -19.77 1.40
C TYR A 16 -5.37 -18.73 2.39
N ILE A 17 -5.90 -17.52 2.30
CA ILE A 17 -5.65 -16.44 3.25
C ILE A 17 -6.84 -16.35 4.18
N PHE A 18 -6.59 -16.56 5.47
CA PHE A 18 -7.65 -16.44 6.47
C PHE A 18 -8.03 -14.98 6.70
N ASN A 19 -9.30 -14.67 6.51
CA ASN A 19 -9.87 -13.37 6.82
C ASN A 19 -10.44 -13.38 8.26
N SER A 20 -9.71 -12.79 9.20
CA SER A 20 -10.14 -12.75 10.61
C SER A 20 -11.45 -11.99 10.84
N ARG A 21 -11.83 -11.07 9.93
CA ARG A 21 -13.07 -10.29 10.03
C ARG A 21 -14.30 -11.11 9.64
N THR A 22 -14.21 -11.95 8.61
CA THR A 22 -15.34 -12.75 8.11
C THR A 22 -15.24 -14.24 8.47
N GLN A 23 -14.12 -14.67 9.06
CA GLN A 23 -13.80 -16.07 9.37
C GLN A 23 -13.75 -16.97 8.11
N GLN A 24 -13.55 -16.36 6.93
CA GLN A 24 -13.51 -17.07 5.66
C GLN A 24 -12.07 -17.37 5.23
N GLN A 25 -11.89 -18.50 4.54
CA GLN A 25 -10.66 -18.82 3.82
C GLN A 25 -10.77 -18.25 2.40
N MET A 26 -10.00 -17.21 2.11
CA MET A 26 -10.00 -16.55 0.81
C MET A 26 -9.02 -17.26 -0.14
N PRO A 27 -9.49 -17.83 -1.27
CA PRO A 27 -8.61 -18.53 -2.20
C PRO A 27 -7.75 -17.53 -2.98
N LEU A 28 -6.46 -17.84 -3.08
CA LEU A 28 -5.47 -17.16 -3.91
C LEU A 28 -4.88 -18.19 -4.89
N TYR A 29 -5.25 -18.09 -6.16
CA TYR A 29 -4.84 -19.05 -7.19
C TYR A 29 -3.42 -18.79 -7.69
N TYR A 30 -2.68 -19.85 -8.03
CA TYR A 30 -1.27 -19.79 -8.43
C TYR A 30 -1.00 -18.85 -9.63
N GLN A 31 -2.01 -18.62 -10.48
CA GLN A 31 -1.95 -17.64 -11.57
C GLN A 31 -1.48 -16.24 -11.13
N PHE A 32 -1.74 -15.83 -9.89
CA PHE A 32 -1.25 -14.55 -9.36
C PHE A 32 0.27 -14.53 -9.21
N TYR A 33 0.86 -15.66 -8.81
CA TYR A 33 2.30 -15.80 -8.75
C TYR A 33 2.90 -15.82 -10.16
N GLU A 34 2.27 -16.54 -11.09
CA GLU A 34 2.72 -16.60 -12.49
C GLU A 34 2.71 -15.21 -13.14
N ASP A 35 1.62 -14.46 -12.99
CA ASP A 35 1.50 -13.07 -13.45
C ASP A 35 2.59 -12.18 -12.83
N PHE A 36 2.74 -12.26 -11.51
CA PHE A 36 3.79 -11.50 -10.82
C PHE A 36 5.18 -11.83 -11.36
N MET A 37 5.49 -13.09 -11.62
CA MET A 37 6.80 -13.49 -12.14
C MET A 37 7.00 -13.05 -13.59
N LEU A 38 5.96 -13.12 -14.42
CA LEU A 38 5.97 -12.65 -15.81
C LEU A 38 6.24 -11.14 -15.87
N HIS A 39 5.62 -10.37 -14.98
CA HIS A 39 5.68 -8.90 -14.96
C HIS A 39 6.57 -8.33 -13.86
N LYS A 40 7.41 -9.16 -13.23
CA LYS A 40 8.23 -8.78 -12.06
C LYS A 40 9.08 -7.53 -12.30
N LYS A 41 9.59 -7.37 -13.53
CA LYS A 41 10.42 -6.22 -13.92
C LYS A 41 9.59 -4.93 -14.01
N ASP A 42 8.31 -5.03 -14.33
CA ASP A 42 7.39 -3.91 -14.43
C ASP A 42 6.81 -3.51 -13.08
N TYR A 43 6.63 -4.46 -12.16
CA TYR A 43 6.09 -4.22 -10.81
C TYR A 43 7.13 -3.68 -9.81
N VAL A 44 8.14 -2.96 -10.27
CA VAL A 44 9.14 -2.29 -9.42
C VAL A 44 8.72 -0.83 -9.21
N ILE A 45 7.96 -0.58 -8.14
CA ILE A 45 7.34 0.72 -7.85
C ILE A 45 8.37 1.85 -7.86
N LEU A 46 9.50 1.71 -7.15
CA LEU A 46 10.56 2.73 -7.09
C LEU A 46 11.07 3.13 -8.50
N LYS A 47 11.28 2.15 -9.38
CA LYS A 47 11.74 2.42 -10.76
C LYS A 47 10.69 3.16 -11.57
N LYS A 48 9.41 2.79 -11.44
CA LYS A 48 8.32 3.45 -12.17
C LYS A 48 8.07 4.86 -11.63
N ALA A 49 8.09 5.03 -10.31
CA ALA A 49 7.95 6.33 -9.64
C ALA A 49 9.05 7.31 -10.07
N ALA A 50 10.31 6.85 -10.16
CA ALA A 50 11.44 7.68 -10.58
C ALA A 50 11.33 8.21 -12.02
N THR A 51 10.46 7.62 -12.86
CA THR A 51 10.21 8.11 -14.22
C THR A 51 9.09 9.15 -14.32
N LEU A 52 8.34 9.38 -13.23
CA LEU A 52 7.27 10.37 -13.21
C LEU A 52 7.85 11.77 -13.38
N LYS A 53 7.28 12.52 -14.31
CA LYS A 53 7.64 13.93 -14.57
C LYS A 53 6.63 14.93 -14.00
N ILE A 54 5.57 14.41 -13.40
CA ILE A 54 4.51 15.19 -12.77
C ILE A 54 4.78 15.29 -11.26
N PRO A 55 4.35 16.38 -10.62
CA PRO A 55 4.31 16.44 -9.16
C PRO A 55 3.40 15.35 -8.61
N TYR A 56 3.79 14.75 -7.48
CA TYR A 56 2.90 13.85 -6.73
C TYR A 56 3.19 13.93 -5.23
N LEU A 57 2.20 13.55 -4.43
CA LEU A 57 2.28 13.55 -2.97
C LEU A 57 2.29 12.12 -2.44
N ILE A 58 3.27 11.82 -1.59
CA ILE A 58 3.34 10.61 -0.78
C ILE A 58 2.78 10.97 0.61
N ILE A 59 1.81 10.19 1.10
CA ILE A 59 1.28 10.33 2.48
C ILE A 59 1.47 8.99 3.18
N HIS A 60 2.15 8.97 4.32
CA HIS A 60 2.47 7.73 5.04
C HIS A 60 2.33 7.91 6.54
N GLY A 61 1.62 6.99 7.21
CA GLY A 61 1.59 6.92 8.66
C GLY A 61 2.87 6.31 9.23
N THR A 62 3.47 6.94 10.25
CA THR A 62 4.75 6.46 10.80
C THR A 62 4.64 5.15 11.57
N ASN A 63 3.42 4.74 11.94
CA ASN A 63 3.13 3.47 12.62
C ASN A 63 2.39 2.50 11.69
N ASP A 64 2.60 2.60 10.38
CA ASP A 64 2.10 1.62 9.42
C ASP A 64 2.86 0.28 9.59
N GLU A 65 2.15 -0.75 10.05
CA GLU A 65 2.68 -2.09 10.25
C GLU A 65 2.68 -2.94 8.96
N ALA A 66 1.89 -2.55 7.95
CA ALA A 66 1.81 -3.28 6.69
C ALA A 66 2.86 -2.80 5.68
N VAL A 67 3.22 -1.52 5.71
CA VAL A 67 4.25 -0.91 4.85
C VAL A 67 5.20 -0.07 5.71
N ASN A 68 6.47 -0.49 5.78
CA ASN A 68 7.48 0.23 6.55
C ASN A 68 7.69 1.66 6.01
N ILE A 69 7.89 2.62 6.91
CA ILE A 69 8.15 4.03 6.56
C ILE A 69 9.33 4.20 5.60
N SER A 70 10.32 3.29 5.66
CA SER A 70 11.48 3.29 4.77
C SER A 70 11.12 3.18 3.29
N GLU A 71 9.97 2.58 2.94
CA GLU A 71 9.50 2.50 1.56
C GLU A 71 9.08 3.87 1.03
N GLY A 72 8.42 4.69 1.86
CA GLY A 72 8.07 6.06 1.53
C GLY A 72 9.31 6.97 1.46
N ASP A 73 10.27 6.76 2.37
CA ASP A 73 11.58 7.43 2.33
C ASP A 73 12.32 7.14 1.03
N ALA A 74 12.42 5.87 0.64
CA ALA A 74 13.06 5.49 -0.62
C ALA A 74 12.39 6.16 -1.83
N LEU A 75 11.04 6.20 -1.87
CA LEU A 75 10.32 6.89 -2.93
C LEU A 75 10.65 8.38 -2.99
N PHE A 76 10.66 9.07 -1.85
CA PHE A 76 10.98 10.48 -1.80
C PHE A 76 12.42 10.78 -2.21
N GLU A 77 13.39 9.98 -1.75
CA GLU A 77 14.81 10.13 -2.09
C GLU A 77 15.09 9.96 -3.59
N HIS A 78 14.36 9.06 -4.27
CA HIS A 78 14.63 8.72 -5.67
C HIS A 78 13.79 9.52 -6.67
N CYS A 79 12.86 10.34 -6.20
CA CYS A 79 11.88 11.00 -7.07
C CYS A 79 11.77 12.49 -6.75
N PRO A 80 12.49 13.36 -7.49
CA PRO A 80 12.63 14.78 -7.15
C PRO A 80 11.34 15.60 -7.29
N THR A 81 10.32 15.10 -7.99
CA THR A 81 9.01 15.77 -8.12
C THR A 81 8.03 15.40 -7.01
N ALA A 82 8.45 14.53 -6.08
CA ALA A 82 7.61 14.08 -4.99
C ALA A 82 7.59 15.10 -3.84
N SER A 83 6.41 15.33 -3.27
CA SER A 83 6.25 15.85 -1.91
C SER A 83 6.00 14.68 -0.96
N TYR A 84 6.46 14.78 0.28
CA TYR A 84 6.28 13.71 1.27
C TYR A 84 5.73 14.23 2.59
N LEU A 85 4.56 13.73 2.98
CA LEU A 85 3.92 13.94 4.26
C LEU A 85 3.97 12.67 5.11
N LYS A 86 4.65 12.76 6.25
CA LYS A 86 4.61 11.72 7.29
C LYS A 86 3.62 12.12 8.38
N ILE A 87 2.58 11.31 8.58
CA ILE A 87 1.60 11.52 9.65
C ILE A 87 2.05 10.73 10.87
N ARG A 88 2.58 11.44 11.86
CA ARG A 88 3.15 10.84 13.08
C ARG A 88 2.07 10.06 13.84
N GLY A 89 2.36 8.79 14.13
CA GLY A 89 1.49 7.91 14.91
C GLY A 89 0.36 7.25 14.10
N ALA A 90 0.10 7.73 12.88
CA ALA A 90 -0.93 7.14 12.04
C ALA A 90 -0.55 5.73 11.59
N ASN A 91 -1.55 4.85 11.50
CA ASN A 91 -1.41 3.47 11.04
C ASN A 91 -1.68 3.35 9.53
N HIS A 92 -1.67 2.11 9.04
CA HIS A 92 -1.86 1.78 7.62
C HIS A 92 -3.13 2.37 6.99
N VAL A 93 -4.19 2.49 7.76
CA VAL A 93 -5.52 2.91 7.29
C VAL A 93 -5.89 4.31 7.80
N PHE A 94 -4.95 5.04 8.40
CA PHE A 94 -5.17 6.37 8.99
C PHE A 94 -6.35 6.41 9.98
N GLY A 95 -6.52 5.33 10.75
CA GLY A 95 -7.61 5.16 11.71
C GLY A 95 -8.97 4.78 11.10
N ALA A 96 -9.09 4.70 9.76
CA ALA A 96 -10.32 4.27 9.11
C ALA A 96 -10.56 2.75 9.25
N LYS A 97 -11.81 2.32 9.09
CA LYS A 97 -12.20 0.90 9.15
C LYS A 97 -13.39 0.62 8.24
N HIS A 98 -13.65 -0.65 7.98
CA HIS A 98 -14.85 -1.09 7.26
C HIS A 98 -15.64 -2.14 8.08
N PRO A 99 -16.97 -1.99 8.24
CA PRO A 99 -17.81 -0.90 7.72
C PRO A 99 -17.52 0.44 8.38
N TYR A 100 -17.72 1.52 7.63
CA TYR A 100 -17.57 2.89 8.10
C TYR A 100 -18.94 3.42 8.49
N LEU A 101 -19.18 3.63 9.78
CA LEU A 101 -20.51 3.97 10.32
C LEU A 101 -20.54 5.37 10.95
N GLU A 102 -19.37 5.93 11.18
CA GLU A 102 -19.16 7.24 11.76
C GLU A 102 -19.51 8.34 10.75
N LYS A 103 -19.97 9.50 11.25
CA LYS A 103 -20.32 10.66 10.40
C LYS A 103 -19.09 11.44 9.94
N GLU A 104 -18.04 11.43 10.74
CA GLU A 104 -16.82 12.19 10.54
C GLU A 104 -15.65 11.26 10.26
N LEU A 105 -14.65 11.72 9.51
CA LEU A 105 -13.38 11.01 9.31
C LEU A 105 -12.54 11.00 10.60
N PRO A 106 -11.79 9.91 10.91
CA PRO A 106 -10.77 9.97 11.94
C PRO A 106 -9.74 11.06 11.62
N SER A 107 -9.10 11.57 12.66
CA SER A 107 -8.20 12.73 12.58
C SER A 107 -7.13 12.57 11.49
N ASP A 108 -6.50 11.40 11.42
CA ASP A 108 -5.39 11.14 10.50
C ASP A 108 -5.89 11.03 9.06
N ALA A 109 -7.02 10.36 8.84
CA ALA A 109 -7.64 10.29 7.51
C ALA A 109 -8.12 11.66 7.03
N LYS A 110 -8.69 12.47 7.93
CA LYS A 110 -9.10 13.84 7.64
C LYS A 110 -7.89 14.70 7.26
N PHE A 111 -6.80 14.62 8.03
CA PHE A 111 -5.57 15.36 7.77
C PHE A 111 -4.91 14.93 6.45
N ALA A 112 -4.89 13.62 6.16
CA ALA A 112 -4.43 13.10 4.87
C ALA A 112 -5.26 13.66 3.70
N LEU A 113 -6.60 13.67 3.83
CA LEU A 113 -7.50 14.21 2.82
C LEU A 113 -7.28 15.71 2.59
N GLU A 114 -7.24 16.50 3.67
CA GLU A 114 -7.02 17.95 3.58
C GLU A 114 -5.66 18.28 2.94
N SER A 115 -4.63 17.50 3.26
CA SER A 115 -3.29 17.63 2.67
C SER A 115 -3.28 17.29 1.18
N ALA A 116 -3.98 16.22 0.78
CA ALA A 116 -4.13 15.86 -0.63
C ALA A 116 -4.90 16.94 -1.41
N LEU A 117 -5.99 17.47 -0.85
CA LEU A 117 -6.77 18.55 -1.47
C LEU A 117 -5.96 19.84 -1.59
N SER A 118 -5.13 20.16 -0.59
CA SER A 118 -4.22 21.30 -0.65
C SER A 118 -3.19 21.11 -1.77
N PHE A 119 -2.57 19.93 -1.86
CA PHE A 119 -1.62 19.61 -2.91
C PHE A 119 -2.20 19.75 -4.32
N LEU A 120 -3.42 19.27 -4.56
CA LEU A 120 -4.08 19.33 -5.87
C LEU A 120 -4.55 20.72 -6.30
N LYS A 121 -4.64 21.69 -5.37
CA LYS A 121 -5.05 23.07 -5.67
C LYS A 121 -3.89 23.98 -6.07
N ASN A 122 -2.66 23.53 -5.87
CA ASN A 122 -1.45 24.23 -6.29
C ASN A 122 -1.06 23.80 -7.72
#